data_AF-A0A8C1EAW2-F1
#
_entry.id   AF-A0A8C1EAW2-F1
#
_cell.length_a   1.000
_cell.length_b   1.000
_cell.length_c   1.000
_cell.angle_alpha   90.00
_cell.angle_beta   90.00
_cell.angle_gamma   90.00
#
_symmetry.space_group_name_H-M   'P 1'
#
loop_
_entity.id
_entity.type
_entity.pdbx_description
1 polymer ?
#
loop_
_entity_poly.entity_id
_entity_poly.type
_entity_poly.pdbx_seq_one_letter_code
_entity_poly.pdbx_strand_id
1 'polypeptide(L)'
;MKSISLLRYQEESKTLSLVSRVSAEISDRDKNLSVYMYLPEAKESFGGMRLLRRADFNVGAHVNAFWRMPCRGTLDPASKKALTWDNKNITWFATLEGGVGLLLPMQEKTYRRLLMLQNALTTMLPHHAGLNPKAFRMLHCDRRTLQNAVRNILDGELLNKYLYLSTMERSELAKKIGTTPDIVSAGSKTLTRMHLHFD
;
A
#
# COMPACT_ATOMS: atom_id res chain seq x y z
N MET A 1 7.91 24.87 -4.88
CA MET A 1 6.46 24.60 -5.00
C MET A 1 5.93 24.18 -3.64
N LYS A 2 4.72 24.60 -3.28
CA LYS A 2 4.03 24.14 -2.05
C LYS A 2 3.43 22.76 -2.29
N SER A 3 3.26 21.97 -1.22
CA SER A 3 2.71 20.61 -1.24
C SER A 3 1.16 20.66 -1.32
N ILE A 4 0.46 19.72 -0.69
CA ILE A 4 -1.01 19.64 -0.73
C ILE A 4 -1.69 20.42 0.41
N SER A 5 -2.97 20.74 0.23
CA SER A 5 -3.83 21.35 1.25
C SER A 5 -5.21 20.71 1.20
N LEU A 6 -5.78 20.40 2.37
CA LEU A 6 -7.08 19.74 2.48
C LEU A 6 -8.14 20.74 2.94
N LEU A 7 -9.15 20.94 2.09
CA LEU A 7 -10.23 21.89 2.33
C LEU A 7 -11.55 21.14 2.52
N ARG A 8 -12.37 21.63 3.44
CA ARG A 8 -13.75 21.20 3.68
C ARG A 8 -14.66 22.35 3.34
N TYR A 9 -15.63 22.06 2.49
CA TYR A 9 -16.74 22.96 2.21
C TYR A 9 -17.85 22.74 3.23
N GLN A 10 -18.35 23.83 3.80
CA GLN A 10 -19.54 23.83 4.66
C GLN A 10 -20.69 24.48 3.89
N GLU A 11 -21.73 23.69 3.61
CA GLU A 11 -22.85 24.14 2.78
C GLU A 11 -23.71 25.20 3.49
N GLU A 12 -23.95 25.03 4.80
CA GLU A 12 -24.75 25.94 5.62
C GLU A 12 -24.18 27.37 5.66
N SER A 13 -22.87 27.48 5.87
CA SER A 13 -22.16 28.77 5.97
C SER A 13 -21.58 29.24 4.63
N LYS A 14 -21.61 28.40 3.58
CA LYS A 14 -20.93 28.60 2.29
C LYS A 14 -19.45 28.97 2.44
N THR A 15 -18.78 28.44 3.47
CA THR A 15 -17.37 28.71 3.74
C THR A 15 -16.48 27.51 3.44
N LEU A 16 -15.22 27.78 3.09
CA LEU A 16 -14.16 26.79 3.02
C LEU A 16 -13.34 26.86 4.31
N SER A 17 -13.30 25.75 5.04
CA SER A 17 -12.47 25.57 6.22
C SER A 17 -11.39 24.54 5.93
N LEU A 18 -10.26 24.62 6.61
CA LEU A 18 -9.36 23.47 6.69
C LEU A 18 -10.12 22.36 7.46
N VAL A 19 -9.97 21.08 7.06
CA VAL A 19 -10.24 19.84 7.86
C VAL A 19 -11.43 18.93 7.48
N SER A 20 -11.16 17.62 7.31
CA SER A 20 -11.87 16.45 7.91
C SER A 20 -11.07 15.15 7.68
N ARG A 21 -11.39 14.05 8.40
CA ARG A 21 -10.72 12.72 8.45
C ARG A 21 -10.62 12.02 7.08
N VAL A 22 -9.68 12.45 6.24
CA VAL A 22 -9.46 11.88 4.91
C VAL A 22 -8.00 11.46 4.77
N SER A 23 -7.78 10.36 4.06
CA SER A 23 -6.47 9.98 3.53
C SER A 23 -6.34 10.46 2.09
N ALA A 24 -5.17 10.97 1.72
CA ALA A 24 -4.86 11.40 0.37
C ALA A 24 -3.62 10.67 -0.14
N GLU A 25 -3.75 9.99 -1.28
CA GLU A 25 -2.67 9.43 -2.06
C GLU A 25 -2.10 10.50 -2.99
N ILE A 26 -0.77 10.62 -3.02
CA ILE A 26 -0.06 11.66 -3.75
C ILE A 26 1.08 11.04 -4.52
N SER A 27 1.17 11.36 -5.80
CA SER A 27 2.36 11.11 -6.61
C SER A 27 3.25 12.35 -6.66
N ASP A 28 4.55 12.15 -6.76
CA ASP A 28 5.52 13.24 -6.91
C ASP A 28 6.37 13.10 -8.20
N ARG A 29 7.24 14.08 -8.41
CA ARG A 29 8.19 14.09 -9.53
C ARG A 29 9.29 13.03 -9.38
N ASP A 30 9.57 12.59 -8.16
CA ASP A 30 10.63 11.62 -7.90
C ASP A 30 10.11 10.17 -8.00
N LYS A 31 8.89 10.01 -8.57
CA LYS A 31 8.19 8.73 -8.81
C LYS A 31 7.80 8.01 -7.53
N ASN A 32 7.71 8.76 -6.43
CA ASN A 32 7.17 8.25 -5.18
C ASN A 32 5.67 8.43 -5.13
N LEU A 33 5.08 7.53 -4.36
CA LEU A 33 3.70 7.52 -3.95
C LEU A 33 3.68 7.64 -2.43
N SER A 34 2.99 8.65 -1.91
CA SER A 34 2.86 8.89 -0.47
C SER A 34 1.40 8.94 -0.06
N VAL A 35 1.08 8.35 1.07
CA VAL A 35 -0.26 8.41 1.68
C VAL A 35 -0.19 9.33 2.88
N TYR A 36 -0.93 10.42 2.82
CA TYR A 36 -1.10 11.37 3.91
C TYR A 36 -2.44 11.13 4.60
N MET A 37 -2.48 11.34 5.91
CA MET A 37 -3.68 11.19 6.71
C MET A 37 -3.88 12.40 7.61
N TYR A 38 -5.13 12.86 7.68
CA TYR A 38 -5.55 13.86 8.64
C TYR A 38 -5.86 13.22 10.00
N LEU A 39 -5.03 13.51 11.02
CA LEU A 39 -5.16 12.96 12.38
C LEU A 39 -4.97 14.07 13.42
N PRO A 40 -6.03 14.79 13.82
CA PRO A 40 -5.93 15.95 14.72
C PRO A 40 -5.49 15.56 16.13
N GLU A 41 -5.80 14.34 16.54
CA GLU A 41 -5.47 13.78 17.86
C GLU A 41 -3.97 13.48 18.00
N ALA A 42 -3.23 13.38 16.89
CA ALA A 42 -1.80 13.12 16.91
C ALA A 42 -1.04 14.41 17.24
N LYS A 43 -0.13 14.36 18.24
CA LYS A 43 0.71 15.50 18.63
C LYS A 43 1.51 16.10 17.47
N GLU A 44 1.96 15.24 16.55
CA GLU A 44 2.72 15.63 15.35
C GLU A 44 1.91 16.49 14.36
N SER A 45 0.57 16.43 14.44
CA SER A 45 -0.32 17.16 13.53
C SER A 45 -0.50 18.63 13.92
N PHE A 46 0.03 19.06 15.08
CA PHE A 46 -0.18 20.40 15.65
C PHE A 46 -1.67 20.77 15.71
N GLY A 47 -2.48 19.90 16.32
CA GLY A 47 -3.92 20.12 16.44
C GLY A 47 -4.67 20.04 15.11
N GLY A 48 -4.15 19.28 14.13
CA GLY A 48 -4.74 19.15 12.79
C GLY A 48 -4.24 20.16 11.76
N MET A 49 -3.33 21.07 12.10
CA MET A 49 -2.76 22.00 11.12
C MET A 49 -1.83 21.32 10.10
N ARG A 50 -1.32 20.12 10.41
CA ARG A 50 -0.36 19.39 9.58
C ARG A 50 -0.86 17.98 9.22
N LEU A 51 -0.81 17.66 7.93
CA LEU A 51 -1.03 16.30 7.43
C LEU A 51 0.18 15.41 7.73
N LEU A 52 -0.10 14.18 8.16
CA LEU A 52 0.93 13.20 8.52
C LEU A 52 1.08 12.18 7.41
N ARG A 53 2.31 12.00 6.90
CA ARG A 53 2.61 10.90 5.97
C ARG A 53 2.56 9.60 6.76
N ARG A 54 1.68 8.70 6.36
CA ARG A 54 1.51 7.37 6.97
C ARG A 54 2.09 6.26 6.13
N ALA A 55 2.29 6.47 4.85
CA ALA A 55 2.95 5.51 3.98
C ALA A 55 3.68 6.22 2.83
N ASP A 56 4.70 5.56 2.31
CA ASP A 56 5.59 6.03 1.26
C ASP A 56 6.16 4.81 0.52
N PHE A 57 6.25 4.94 -0.80
CA PHE A 57 6.66 3.87 -1.70
C PHE A 57 7.15 4.45 -3.02
N ASN A 58 8.28 3.96 -3.55
CA ASN A 58 8.69 4.31 -4.90
C ASN A 58 8.11 3.34 -5.93
N VAL A 59 7.30 3.87 -6.86
CA VAL A 59 6.66 3.07 -7.91
C VAL A 59 7.65 2.78 -9.03
N GLY A 60 8.61 3.68 -9.27
CA GLY A 60 9.57 3.60 -10.38
C GLY A 60 9.08 4.28 -11.67
N ALA A 61 7.85 4.78 -11.69
CA ALA A 61 7.25 5.51 -12.80
C ALA A 61 6.39 6.69 -12.31
N HIS A 62 6.18 7.68 -13.17
CA HIS A 62 5.30 8.81 -12.85
C HIS A 62 3.85 8.35 -12.87
N VAL A 63 3.10 8.67 -11.82
CA VAL A 63 1.66 8.38 -11.74
C VAL A 63 0.88 9.65 -12.04
N ASN A 64 0.00 9.59 -13.04
CA ASN A 64 -0.75 10.75 -13.52
C ASN A 64 -2.24 10.71 -13.16
N ALA A 65 -2.83 9.51 -13.07
CA ALA A 65 -4.24 9.35 -12.78
C ALA A 65 -4.46 8.36 -11.64
N PHE A 66 -5.40 8.69 -10.76
CA PHE A 66 -5.91 7.83 -9.70
C PHE A 66 -7.41 7.65 -9.87
N TRP A 67 -7.92 6.45 -9.59
CA TRP A 67 -9.35 6.21 -9.46
C TRP A 67 -9.62 5.19 -8.36
N ARG A 68 -10.81 5.23 -7.78
CA ARG A 68 -11.18 4.35 -6.67
C ARG A 68 -12.28 3.40 -7.11
N MET A 69 -12.15 2.13 -6.73
CA MET A 69 -13.17 1.13 -6.94
C MET A 69 -13.47 0.41 -5.61
N PRO A 70 -14.74 0.11 -5.29
CA PRO A 70 -15.07 -0.65 -4.10
C PRO A 70 -14.49 -2.06 -4.18
N CYS A 71 -13.91 -2.56 -3.09
CA CYS A 71 -13.53 -3.97 -3.00
C CYS A 71 -14.80 -4.82 -3.05
N ARG A 72 -14.95 -5.69 -4.06
CA ARG A 72 -15.98 -6.74 -3.99
C ARG A 72 -15.56 -7.74 -2.90
N GLY A 73 -16.26 -7.71 -1.77
CA GLY A 73 -16.07 -8.68 -0.69
C GLY A 73 -16.36 -10.10 -1.18
N THR A 74 -15.45 -11.03 -0.94
CA THR A 74 -15.70 -12.45 -1.19
C THR A 74 -16.45 -13.04 0.00
N LEU A 75 -17.54 -13.76 -0.25
CA LEU A 75 -18.08 -14.73 0.70
C LEU A 75 -17.06 -15.88 0.81
N ASP A 76 -16.59 -16.14 2.03
CA ASP A 76 -15.81 -17.35 2.31
C ASP A 76 -16.77 -18.55 2.32
N PRO A 77 -16.60 -19.58 1.48
CA PRO A 77 -17.48 -20.76 1.48
C PRO A 77 -17.41 -21.56 2.79
N ALA A 78 -16.31 -21.43 3.55
CA ALA A 78 -16.07 -22.19 4.78
C ALA A 78 -16.57 -21.47 6.04
N SER A 79 -16.76 -20.15 5.97
CA SER A 79 -17.27 -19.37 7.10
C SER A 79 -18.35 -18.41 6.61
N LYS A 80 -19.57 -18.54 7.16
CA LYS A 80 -20.69 -17.58 6.95
C LYS A 80 -20.39 -16.21 7.57
N LYS A 81 -19.17 -15.70 7.43
CA LYS A 81 -18.74 -14.36 7.81
C LYS A 81 -18.27 -13.69 6.53
N ALA A 82 -18.94 -12.61 6.15
CA ALA A 82 -18.49 -11.73 5.08
C ALA A 82 -17.04 -11.33 5.36
N LEU A 83 -16.14 -11.57 4.42
CA LEU A 83 -14.75 -11.16 4.56
C LEU A 83 -14.76 -9.63 4.75
N THR A 84 -14.12 -9.16 5.82
CA THR A 84 -14.07 -7.80 6.38
C THR A 84 -13.48 -6.71 5.45
N TRP A 85 -13.98 -6.64 4.22
CA TRP A 85 -13.67 -5.65 3.20
C TRP A 85 -14.82 -4.67 2.96
N ASP A 86 -15.90 -4.78 3.74
CA ASP A 86 -16.98 -3.79 3.75
C ASP A 86 -16.40 -2.38 3.94
N ASN A 87 -16.80 -1.47 3.05
CA ASN A 87 -16.38 -0.07 2.98
C ASN A 87 -14.90 0.21 2.67
N LYS A 88 -14.15 -0.77 2.14
CA LYS A 88 -12.80 -0.52 1.63
C LYS A 88 -12.82 -0.28 0.13
N ASN A 89 -12.15 0.79 -0.30
CA ASN A 89 -11.92 1.10 -1.70
C ASN A 89 -10.48 0.76 -2.07
N ILE A 90 -10.29 0.16 -3.24
CA ILE A 90 -9.00 0.00 -3.90
C ILE A 90 -8.69 1.30 -4.64
N THR A 91 -7.53 1.87 -4.38
CA THR A 91 -7.03 3.03 -5.13
C THR A 91 -6.18 2.51 -6.28
N TRP A 92 -6.71 2.57 -7.49
CA TRP A 92 -6.00 2.26 -8.71
C TRP A 92 -5.26 3.49 -9.22
N PHE A 93 -4.18 3.26 -9.95
CA PHE A 93 -3.41 4.32 -10.56
C PHE A 93 -2.82 3.91 -11.90
N ALA A 94 -2.72 4.88 -12.80
CA ALA A 94 -2.09 4.71 -14.10
C ALA A 94 -0.75 5.47 -14.14
N THR A 95 0.28 4.78 -14.63
CA THR A 95 1.60 5.34 -14.84
C THR A 95 1.72 5.92 -16.25
N LEU A 96 2.61 6.91 -16.41
CA LEU A 96 2.87 7.54 -17.70
C LEU A 96 3.52 6.59 -18.71
N GLU A 97 4.19 5.55 -18.22
CA GLU A 97 4.82 4.49 -19.02
C GLU A 97 3.82 3.44 -19.54
N GLY A 98 2.51 3.69 -19.39
CA GLY A 98 1.45 2.78 -19.85
C GLY A 98 1.14 1.61 -18.90
N GLY A 99 1.70 1.62 -17.68
CA GLY A 99 1.40 0.64 -16.65
C GLY A 99 0.18 1.02 -15.81
N VAL A 100 -0.44 0.01 -15.21
CA VAL A 100 -1.51 0.20 -14.21
C VAL A 100 -1.11 -0.52 -12.93
N GLY A 101 -1.32 0.14 -11.80
CA GLY A 101 -1.08 -0.41 -10.47
C GLY A 101 -2.24 -0.15 -9.53
N LEU A 102 -2.19 -0.77 -8.35
CA LEU A 102 -3.21 -0.62 -7.33
C LEU A 102 -2.61 -0.52 -5.93
N LEU A 103 -3.32 0.19 -5.06
CA LEU A 103 -3.10 0.23 -3.61
C LEU A 103 -4.31 -0.38 -2.91
N LEU A 104 -4.05 -1.45 -2.15
CA LEU A 104 -5.07 -2.14 -1.37
C LEU A 104 -4.91 -1.87 0.13
N PRO A 105 -5.91 -1.27 0.81
CA PRO A 105 -5.86 -1.05 2.26
C PRO A 105 -6.02 -2.36 3.05
N MET A 106 -4.93 -2.82 3.66
CA MET A 106 -4.90 -4.07 4.41
C MET A 106 -5.01 -3.87 5.93
N GLN A 107 -5.48 -4.89 6.65
CA GLN A 107 -5.40 -4.92 8.12
C GLN A 107 -3.94 -5.07 8.57
N GLU A 108 -3.58 -4.42 9.68
CA GLU A 108 -2.22 -4.41 10.20
C GLU A 108 -1.66 -5.81 10.50
N LYS A 109 -2.50 -6.72 11.03
CA LYS A 109 -2.11 -8.11 11.31
C LYS A 109 -1.66 -8.85 10.05
N THR A 110 -2.38 -8.66 8.94
CA THR A 110 -2.03 -9.28 7.65
C THR A 110 -0.82 -8.59 7.03
N TYR A 111 -0.74 -7.26 7.13
CA TYR A 111 0.41 -6.47 6.68
C TYR A 111 1.71 -6.95 7.34
N ARG A 112 1.76 -7.06 8.68
CA ARG A 112 2.97 -7.48 9.42
C ARG A 112 3.44 -8.88 9.02
N ARG A 113 2.51 -9.80 8.75
CA ARG A 113 2.83 -11.16 8.29
C ARG A 113 3.46 -11.15 6.89
N LEU A 114 2.83 -10.44 5.96
CA LEU A 114 3.34 -10.32 4.59
C LEU A 114 4.65 -9.50 4.53
N LEU A 115 4.86 -8.57 5.46
CA LEU A 115 6.12 -7.84 5.59
C LEU A 115 7.28 -8.78 5.96
N MET A 116 7.05 -9.72 6.89
CA MET A 116 8.06 -10.75 7.21
C MET A 116 8.37 -11.62 5.99
N LEU A 117 7.34 -12.00 5.23
CA LEU A 117 7.52 -12.72 3.97
C LEU A 117 8.34 -11.91 2.97
N GLN A 118 8.02 -10.63 2.77
CA GLN A 118 8.74 -9.76 1.85
C GLN A 118 10.23 -9.66 2.21
N ASN A 119 10.56 -9.54 3.50
CA ASN A 119 11.95 -9.53 3.97
C ASN A 119 12.67 -10.87 3.70
N ALA A 120 11.99 -12.00 3.91
CA ALA A 120 12.54 -13.31 3.59
C ALA A 120 12.76 -13.48 2.07
N LEU A 121 11.81 -13.08 1.24
CA LEU A 121 11.93 -13.14 -0.23
C LEU A 121 13.04 -12.22 -0.76
N THR A 122 13.20 -11.04 -0.15
CA THR A 122 14.27 -10.10 -0.53
C THR A 122 15.65 -10.73 -0.32
N THR A 123 15.83 -11.53 0.72
CA THR A 123 17.13 -12.11 1.11
C THR A 123 17.41 -13.47 0.48
N MET A 124 16.37 -14.28 0.26
CA MET A 124 16.52 -15.67 -0.18
C MET A 124 16.42 -15.85 -1.69
N LEU A 125 15.79 -14.90 -2.41
CA LEU A 125 15.68 -14.99 -3.87
C LEU A 125 16.80 -14.22 -4.57
N PRO A 126 17.38 -14.80 -5.64
CA PRO A 126 18.21 -14.04 -6.55
C PRO A 126 17.35 -13.03 -7.31
N HIS A 127 17.81 -11.78 -7.38
CA HIS A 127 17.15 -10.73 -8.14
C HIS A 127 17.91 -10.45 -9.43
N HIS A 128 17.17 -10.10 -10.48
CA HIS A 128 17.77 -9.74 -11.76
C HIS A 128 18.77 -8.60 -11.59
N ALA A 129 19.93 -8.71 -12.26
CA ALA A 129 21.03 -7.76 -12.18
C ALA A 129 21.56 -7.48 -10.75
N GLY A 130 21.30 -8.36 -9.77
CA GLY A 130 21.74 -8.16 -8.39
C GLY A 130 21.11 -6.97 -7.68
N LEU A 131 20.01 -6.42 -8.22
CA LEU A 131 19.33 -5.26 -7.66
C LEU A 131 18.63 -5.63 -6.36
N ASN A 132 18.59 -4.69 -5.41
CA ASN A 132 17.86 -4.86 -4.16
C ASN A 132 16.45 -4.26 -4.27
N PRO A 133 15.37 -5.08 -4.31
CA PRO A 133 14.00 -4.56 -4.41
C PRO A 133 13.64 -3.63 -3.26
N LYS A 134 14.13 -3.92 -2.04
CA LYS A 134 13.85 -3.10 -0.86
C LYS A 134 14.42 -1.70 -1.01
N ALA A 135 15.64 -1.58 -1.54
CA ALA A 135 16.28 -0.29 -1.77
C ALA A 135 15.56 0.47 -2.89
N PHE A 136 15.17 -0.22 -3.97
CA PHE A 136 14.42 0.37 -5.08
C PHE A 136 13.08 0.98 -4.66
N ARG A 137 12.35 0.34 -3.72
CA ARG A 137 11.06 0.83 -3.24
C ARG A 137 11.14 1.92 -2.18
N MET A 138 12.35 2.28 -1.70
CA MET A 138 12.50 3.34 -0.71
C MET A 138 12.17 4.71 -1.29
N LEU A 139 11.65 5.59 -0.45
CA LEU A 139 11.40 6.99 -0.83
C LEU A 139 12.69 7.63 -1.35
N HIS A 140 12.63 8.14 -2.58
CA HIS A 140 13.70 8.94 -3.17
C HIS A 140 13.43 10.41 -2.87
N CYS A 141 14.40 11.12 -2.34
CA CYS A 141 14.28 12.56 -2.15
C CYS A 141 15.65 13.20 -2.32
N ASP A 142 15.79 14.03 -3.36
CA ASP A 142 17.05 14.74 -3.65
C ASP A 142 17.41 15.75 -2.55
N ARG A 143 16.43 16.16 -1.74
CA ARG A 143 16.62 17.11 -0.64
C ARG A 143 16.52 16.40 0.69
N ARG A 144 17.47 16.69 1.58
CA ARG A 144 17.44 16.19 2.94
C ARG A 144 16.28 16.83 3.71
N THR A 145 15.19 16.09 3.87
CA THR A 145 14.07 16.48 4.72
C THR A 145 14.21 15.90 6.12
N LEU A 146 13.72 16.61 7.13
CA LEU A 146 13.67 16.13 8.53
C LEU A 146 12.66 14.99 8.75
N GLN A 147 11.92 14.59 7.72
CA GLN A 147 10.90 13.55 7.82
C GLN A 147 11.45 12.20 7.37
N ASN A 148 11.41 11.23 8.29
CA ASN A 148 11.83 9.86 8.00
C ASN A 148 10.87 9.15 7.04
N ALA A 149 11.40 8.16 6.32
CA ALA A 149 10.61 7.21 5.54
C ALA A 149 9.79 6.31 6.50
N VAL A 150 8.51 6.09 6.18
CA VAL A 150 7.54 5.39 7.05
C VAL A 150 7.35 3.93 6.62
N ARG A 151 7.45 3.63 5.32
CA ARG A 151 7.53 2.29 4.70
C ARG A 151 6.37 1.37 5.06
N ASN A 152 5.14 1.85 4.83
CA ASN A 152 3.89 1.13 5.11
C ASN A 152 3.16 0.61 3.86
N ILE A 153 3.90 0.31 2.80
CA ILE A 153 3.38 -0.28 1.56
C ILE A 153 4.21 -1.52 1.24
N LEU A 154 3.52 -2.63 0.96
CA LEU A 154 4.17 -3.89 0.57
C LEU A 154 4.36 -3.95 -0.94
N ASP A 155 5.41 -4.63 -1.36
CA ASP A 155 5.67 -4.90 -2.77
C ASP A 155 4.90 -6.14 -3.23
N GLY A 156 3.77 -5.92 -3.90
CA GLY A 156 2.93 -6.99 -4.44
C GLY A 156 3.62 -7.83 -5.50
N GLU A 157 4.52 -7.24 -6.30
CA GLU A 157 5.25 -7.96 -7.35
C GLU A 157 6.25 -8.93 -6.73
N LEU A 158 6.95 -8.50 -5.69
CA LEU A 158 7.84 -9.38 -4.92
C LEU A 158 7.06 -10.48 -4.21
N LEU A 159 5.92 -10.16 -3.61
CA LEU A 159 5.05 -11.15 -2.96
C LEU A 159 4.50 -12.18 -3.96
N ASN A 160 4.20 -11.77 -5.20
CA ASN A 160 3.74 -12.69 -6.24
C ASN A 160 4.80 -13.75 -6.58
N LYS A 161 6.11 -13.46 -6.43
CA LYS A 161 7.17 -14.47 -6.62
C LYS A 161 7.00 -15.68 -5.69
N TYR A 162 6.43 -15.50 -4.50
CA TYR A 162 6.12 -16.61 -3.59
C TYR A 162 5.15 -17.63 -4.23
N LEU A 163 4.22 -17.17 -5.07
CA LEU A 163 3.29 -18.04 -5.79
C LEU A 163 3.94 -18.84 -6.92
N TYR A 164 5.18 -18.54 -7.29
CA TYR A 164 5.95 -19.27 -8.30
C TYR A 164 6.96 -20.26 -7.69
N LEU A 165 7.20 -20.21 -6.38
CA LEU A 165 8.11 -21.14 -5.69
C LEU A 165 7.52 -22.54 -5.59
N SER A 166 8.38 -23.55 -5.47
CA SER A 166 7.96 -24.94 -5.21
C SER A 166 7.31 -25.08 -3.83
N THR A 167 6.50 -26.13 -3.65
CA THR A 167 5.84 -26.41 -2.35
C THR A 167 6.85 -26.58 -1.21
N MET A 168 8.04 -27.14 -1.51
CA MET A 168 9.11 -27.33 -0.54
C MET A 168 9.68 -25.98 -0.07
N GLU A 169 10.08 -25.11 -1.00
CA GLU A 169 10.61 -23.77 -0.69
C GLU A 169 9.58 -22.91 0.05
N ARG A 170 8.30 -22.99 -0.35
CA ARG A 170 7.21 -22.29 0.34
C ARG A 170 7.06 -22.73 1.79
N SER A 171 7.23 -24.02 2.07
CA SER A 171 7.15 -24.59 3.42
C SER A 171 8.33 -24.14 4.28
N GLU A 172 9.54 -24.14 3.73
CA GLU A 172 10.74 -23.65 4.43
C GLU A 172 10.63 -22.16 4.78
N LEU A 173 10.18 -21.34 3.83
CA LEU A 173 9.93 -19.92 4.06
C LEU A 173 8.84 -19.69 5.12
N ALA A 174 7.74 -20.43 5.04
CA ALA A 174 6.64 -20.32 5.99
C ALA A 174 7.09 -20.68 7.42
N LYS A 175 7.87 -21.76 7.57
CA LYS A 175 8.48 -22.17 8.84
C LYS A 175 9.40 -21.08 9.40
N LYS A 176 10.24 -20.47 8.56
CA LYS A 176 11.16 -19.39 8.97
C LYS A 176 10.44 -18.14 9.48
N ILE A 177 9.24 -17.87 8.95
CA ILE A 177 8.40 -16.74 9.35
C ILE A 177 7.50 -17.09 10.55
N GLY A 178 7.38 -18.38 10.91
CA GLY A 178 6.49 -18.84 11.97
C GLY A 178 5.02 -18.84 11.55
N THR A 179 4.72 -19.11 10.27
CA THR A 179 3.36 -19.16 9.72
C THR A 179 3.14 -20.43 8.89
N THR A 180 1.89 -20.76 8.57
CA THR A 180 1.59 -21.87 7.64
C THR A 180 1.56 -21.36 6.19
N PRO A 181 2.05 -22.16 5.22
CA PRO A 181 2.09 -21.76 3.81
C PRO A 181 0.70 -21.47 3.24
N ASP A 182 -0.36 -22.07 3.79
CA ASP A 182 -1.74 -21.84 3.37
C ASP A 182 -2.23 -20.43 3.71
N ILE A 183 -1.88 -19.91 4.90
CA ILE A 183 -2.28 -18.56 5.33
C ILE A 183 -1.57 -17.51 4.47
N VAL A 184 -0.29 -17.75 4.14
CA VAL A 184 0.50 -16.85 3.30
C VAL A 184 -0.03 -16.86 1.85
N SER A 185 -0.31 -18.06 1.33
CA SER A 185 -0.87 -18.24 -0.01
C SER A 185 -2.27 -17.64 -0.13
N ALA A 186 -3.11 -17.74 0.90
CA ALA A 186 -4.44 -17.12 0.93
C ALA A 186 -4.36 -15.58 0.87
N GLY A 187 -3.42 -14.98 1.60
CA GLY A 187 -3.17 -13.53 1.55
C GLY A 187 -2.77 -13.06 0.15
N SER A 188 -1.85 -13.77 -0.51
CA SER A 188 -1.39 -13.45 -1.86
C SER A 188 -2.46 -13.70 -2.93
N LYS A 189 -3.22 -14.80 -2.84
CA LYS A 189 -4.34 -15.09 -3.75
C LYS A 189 -5.45 -14.04 -3.65
N THR A 190 -5.68 -13.48 -2.46
CA THR A 190 -6.65 -12.39 -2.26
C THR A 190 -6.25 -11.15 -3.08
N LEU A 191 -4.95 -10.83 -3.14
CA LEU A 191 -4.44 -9.73 -3.97
C LEU A 191 -4.66 -9.97 -5.47
N THR A 192 -4.40 -11.20 -5.93
CA THR A 192 -4.56 -11.56 -7.35
C THR A 192 -6.03 -11.50 -7.77
N ARG A 193 -6.94 -12.00 -6.94
CA ARG A 193 -8.38 -12.05 -7.26
C ARG A 193 -9.01 -10.65 -7.38
N MET A 194 -8.47 -9.65 -6.69
CA MET A 194 -8.92 -8.26 -6.81
C MET A 194 -8.51 -7.60 -8.15
N HIS A 195 -7.61 -8.22 -8.93
CA HIS A 195 -7.32 -7.75 -10.29
C HIS A 195 -8.44 -8.07 -11.29
N LEU A 196 -9.28 -9.08 -11.02
CA LEU A 196 -10.38 -9.55 -11.89
C LEU A 196 -11.57 -8.58 -11.99
N HIS A 197 -11.41 -7.33 -11.57
CA HIS A 197 -12.49 -6.33 -11.64
C HIS A 197 -12.69 -5.76 -13.05
N PHE A 198 -11.71 -5.93 -13.95
CA PHE A 198 -11.72 -5.42 -15.32
C PHE A 198 -11.93 -6.50 -16.39
N ASP A 199 -12.11 -7.77 -15.98
CA ASP A 199 -12.39 -8.90 -16.86
C ASP A 199 -13.90 -9.18 -16.97
#